data_AF-A0A1C5X669-F1
#
_entry.id   AF-A0A1C5X669-F1
#
_cell.length_a   1.000
_cell.length_b   1.000
_cell.length_c   1.000
_cell.angle_alpha   90.00
_cell.angle_beta   90.00
_cell.angle_gamma   90.00
#
_symmetry.space_group_name_H-M   'P 1'
#
loop_
_entity.id
_entity.type
_entity.pdbx_description
1 polymer ?
#
loop_
_entity_poly.entity_id
_entity_poly.type
_entity_poly.pdbx_seq_one_letter_code
_entity_poly.pdbx_strand_id
1 'polypeptide(L)'
;MRKKIQTQLRRIEEEENIKILLAVESGSRAWGFASPDSDYDVRFIYIRRMEDYLKLEKVRDVIELPMDDVLDMNGWDLQKTLRLLYKSNPTLFEWFSSPIVYQETEFADKFRDLMIQYFSSKKTLYHYISMAEGNYREYLKGDFVRAKKYFYVLRPVLACQWILDQGTPPPMLFSELMEAELPAELTGAVKQLLEIKMNSPEVKLIPRIPEINEYLDESILRMKRSVRSLEDRHTPDWNALNQIFWQELSLGSF
;
A
#
# COMPACT_ATOMS: atom_id res chain seq x y z
N MET A 1 -11.85 3.77 18.15
CA MET A 1 -10.59 4.19 17.52
C MET A 1 -10.76 5.32 16.50
N ARG A 2 -11.62 5.20 15.47
CA ARG A 2 -11.82 6.21 14.41
C ARG A 2 -11.85 7.69 14.86
N LYS A 3 -12.65 8.02 15.90
CA LYS A 3 -12.69 9.38 16.46
C LYS A 3 -11.33 9.86 17.00
N LYS A 4 -10.55 8.97 17.64
CA LYS A 4 -9.19 9.28 18.12
C LYS A 4 -8.28 9.60 16.94
N ILE A 5 -8.31 8.78 15.88
CA ILE A 5 -7.55 9.00 14.64
C ILE A 5 -7.90 10.36 14.03
N GLN A 6 -9.19 10.67 13.86
CA GLN A 6 -9.62 11.95 13.29
C GLN A 6 -9.22 13.16 14.15
N THR A 7 -9.24 13.04 15.48
CA THR A 7 -8.72 14.08 16.37
C THR A 7 -7.21 14.26 16.21
N GLN A 8 -6.45 13.17 16.06
CA GLN A 8 -5.00 13.28 15.81
C GLN A 8 -4.70 13.88 14.43
N LEU A 9 -5.44 13.50 13.38
CA LEU A 9 -5.28 14.11 12.04
C LEU A 9 -5.46 15.63 12.08
N ARG A 10 -6.49 16.13 12.78
CA ARG A 10 -6.70 17.59 12.96
C ARG A 10 -5.57 18.25 13.73
N ARG A 11 -5.07 17.59 14.78
CA ARG A 11 -3.93 18.10 15.55
C ARG A 11 -2.67 18.19 14.69
N ILE A 12 -2.43 17.20 13.83
CA ILE A 12 -1.33 17.21 12.87
C ILE A 12 -1.47 18.37 11.88
N GLU A 13 -2.67 18.63 11.35
CA GLU A 13 -2.94 19.78 10.48
C GLU A 13 -2.58 21.11 11.16
N GLU A 14 -2.97 21.28 12.42
CA GLU A 14 -2.69 22.48 13.22
C GLU A 14 -1.19 22.63 13.58
N GLU A 15 -0.56 21.58 14.12
CA GLU A 15 0.83 21.63 14.62
C GLU A 15 1.85 21.74 13.49
N GLU A 16 1.64 21.03 12.38
CA GLU A 16 2.53 21.05 11.21
C GLU A 16 2.16 22.15 10.21
N ASN A 17 1.04 22.84 10.44
CA ASN A 17 0.48 23.86 9.56
C ASN A 17 0.34 23.35 8.11
N ILE A 18 -0.36 22.21 7.98
CA ILE A 18 -0.62 21.52 6.72
C ILE A 18 -2.12 21.28 6.55
N LYS A 19 -2.51 20.88 5.34
CA LYS A 19 -3.85 20.36 5.05
C LYS A 19 -3.75 18.90 4.60
N ILE A 20 -4.53 18.03 5.24
CA ILE A 20 -4.61 16.61 4.89
C ILE A 20 -5.68 16.44 3.81
N LEU A 21 -5.26 15.93 2.65
CA LEU A 21 -6.09 15.74 1.47
C LEU A 21 -6.77 14.36 1.45
N LEU A 22 -6.11 13.35 2.02
CA LEU A 22 -6.56 11.98 2.15
C LEU A 22 -5.94 11.37 3.41
N ALA A 23 -6.71 10.60 4.18
CA ALA A 23 -6.22 9.72 5.23
C ALA A 23 -7.00 8.40 5.19
N VAL A 24 -6.28 7.28 5.14
CA VAL A 24 -6.82 5.93 5.00
C VAL A 24 -6.13 4.97 5.95
N GLU A 25 -6.78 3.84 6.20
CA GLU A 25 -6.15 2.68 6.82
C GLU A 25 -5.23 1.98 5.82
N SER A 26 -4.17 1.36 6.32
CA SER A 26 -3.29 0.48 5.57
C SER A 26 -3.07 -0.83 6.33
N GLY A 27 -2.12 -1.64 5.87
CA GLY A 27 -1.72 -2.87 6.55
C GLY A 27 -2.87 -3.87 6.70
N SER A 28 -2.80 -4.68 7.77
CA SER A 28 -3.67 -5.86 7.92
C SER A 28 -5.16 -5.53 8.07
N ARG A 29 -5.50 -4.33 8.58
CA ARG A 29 -6.88 -3.84 8.68
C ARG A 29 -7.44 -3.51 7.30
N ALA A 30 -6.71 -2.74 6.50
CA ALA A 30 -7.12 -2.41 5.14
C ALA A 30 -7.13 -3.64 4.21
N TRP A 31 -6.24 -4.61 4.44
CA TRP A 31 -6.24 -5.88 3.70
C TRP A 31 -7.35 -6.84 4.10
N GLY A 32 -8.12 -6.55 5.17
CA GLY A 32 -9.30 -7.32 5.56
C GLY A 32 -9.01 -8.54 6.44
N PHE A 33 -7.85 -8.60 7.09
CA PHE A 33 -7.47 -9.76 7.90
C PHE A 33 -6.91 -9.40 9.29
N ALA A 34 -7.22 -8.22 9.83
CA ALA A 34 -6.75 -7.80 11.14
C ALA A 34 -7.07 -8.80 12.26
N SER A 35 -6.12 -8.98 13.17
CA SER A 35 -6.32 -9.69 14.44
C SER A 35 -6.71 -8.69 15.54
N PRO A 36 -7.19 -9.15 16.71
CA PRO A 36 -7.57 -8.26 17.81
C PRO A 36 -6.45 -7.31 18.27
N ASP A 37 -5.19 -7.76 18.15
CA ASP A 37 -3.97 -7.04 18.50
C ASP A 37 -3.32 -6.32 17.30
N SER A 38 -3.97 -6.27 16.13
CA SER A 38 -3.41 -5.55 14.98
C SER A 38 -3.40 -4.04 15.22
N ASP A 39 -2.29 -3.42 14.84
CA ASP A 39 -2.10 -1.97 14.86
C ASP A 39 -3.07 -1.24 13.91
N TYR A 40 -3.15 0.07 14.06
CA TYR A 40 -3.78 0.99 13.14
C TYR A 40 -2.68 1.70 12.34
N ASP A 41 -2.55 1.33 11.08
CA ASP A 41 -1.56 1.83 10.13
C ASP A 41 -2.19 2.97 9.32
N VAL A 42 -2.30 4.16 9.90
CA VAL A 42 -2.90 5.31 9.22
C VAL A 42 -1.90 5.91 8.24
N ARG A 43 -2.32 6.03 6.98
CA ARG A 43 -1.53 6.64 5.91
C ARG A 43 -2.27 7.85 5.36
N PHE A 44 -1.57 8.96 5.21
CA PHE A 44 -2.20 10.20 4.77
C PHE A 44 -1.36 10.94 3.73
N ILE A 45 -2.04 11.78 2.95
CA ILE A 45 -1.44 12.68 1.97
C ILE A 45 -1.77 14.08 2.42
N TYR A 46 -0.77 14.94 2.45
CA TYR A 46 -0.93 16.32 2.88
C TYR A 46 -0.28 17.30 1.91
N ILE A 47 -0.73 18.55 1.97
CA ILE A 47 -0.15 19.68 1.27
C ILE A 47 0.26 20.76 2.27
N ARG A 48 1.40 21.40 2.01
CA ARG A 48 1.90 22.54 2.80
C ARG A 48 1.48 23.87 2.17
N ARG A 49 1.81 24.97 2.84
CA ARG A 49 1.64 26.30 2.24
C ARG A 49 2.64 26.52 1.10
N MET A 50 2.32 27.42 0.19
CA MET A 50 3.14 27.71 -0.98
C MET A 50 4.56 28.13 -0.61
N GLU A 51 4.71 28.91 0.47
CA GLU A 51 5.99 29.42 0.95
C GLU A 51 6.93 28.28 1.34
N ASP A 52 6.42 27.14 1.83
CA ASP A 52 7.24 25.99 2.21
C ASP A 52 7.89 25.33 0.99
N TYR A 53 7.25 25.38 -0.18
CA TYR A 53 7.80 24.83 -1.42
C TYR A 53 8.78 25.79 -2.11
N LEU A 54 8.79 27.08 -1.73
CA LEU A 54 9.66 28.11 -2.29
C LEU A 54 10.90 28.40 -1.44
N LYS A 55 11.05 27.74 -0.28
CA LYS A 55 12.25 27.82 0.56
C LYS A 55 13.47 27.26 -0.18
N LEU A 56 14.62 27.90 0.03
CA LEU A 56 15.92 27.38 -0.44
C LEU A 56 16.33 26.12 0.33
N GLU A 57 15.94 26.04 1.59
CA GLU A 57 16.14 24.85 2.43
C GLU A 57 15.14 23.76 2.06
N LYS A 58 15.62 22.53 1.94
CA LYS A 58 14.76 21.39 1.65
C LYS A 58 13.88 21.07 2.85
N VAL A 59 12.57 21.22 2.69
CA VAL A 59 11.59 20.78 3.68
C VAL A 59 11.40 19.27 3.62
N ARG A 60 11.24 18.62 4.78
CA ARG A 60 10.97 17.19 4.87
C ARG A 60 9.60 16.87 4.23
N ASP A 61 9.60 15.88 3.35
CA ASP A 61 8.45 15.48 2.52
C ASP A 61 7.64 14.32 3.14
N VAL A 62 7.94 13.95 4.39
CA VAL A 62 7.28 12.89 5.16
C VAL A 62 7.07 13.35 6.60
N ILE A 63 5.90 13.02 7.16
CA ILE A 63 5.58 13.15 8.59
C ILE A 63 5.42 11.73 9.15
N GLU A 64 6.12 11.40 10.24
CA GLU A 64 6.11 10.07 10.87
C GLU A 64 5.89 10.26 12.36
N LEU A 65 4.76 9.76 12.87
CA LEU A 65 4.35 9.97 14.25
C LEU A 65 3.97 8.62 14.87
N PRO A 66 4.92 7.96 15.57
CA PRO A 66 4.58 6.87 16.47
C PRO A 66 3.88 7.48 17.70
N MET A 67 2.55 7.43 17.73
CA MET A 67 1.76 8.09 18.77
C MET A 67 1.63 7.23 20.03
N ASP A 68 1.52 5.91 19.87
CA ASP A 68 1.53 4.89 20.92
C ASP A 68 1.84 3.52 20.29
N ASP A 69 1.87 2.45 21.10
CA ASP A 69 2.21 1.10 20.64
C ASP A 69 1.23 0.52 19.61
N VAL A 70 0.08 1.17 19.35
CA VAL A 70 -1.02 0.60 18.54
C VAL A 70 -1.43 1.51 17.37
N LEU A 71 -0.97 2.78 17.34
CA LEU A 71 -1.29 3.75 16.29
C LEU A 71 -0.02 4.27 15.62
N ASP A 72 0.18 3.85 14.37
CA ASP A 72 1.25 4.31 13.49
C ASP A 72 0.68 5.25 12.41
N MET A 73 1.11 6.51 12.42
CA MET A 73 0.67 7.51 11.44
C MET A 73 1.84 7.95 10.56
N ASN A 74 1.69 7.77 9.24
CA ASN A 74 2.69 8.16 8.25
C ASN A 74 2.05 8.99 7.14
N GLY A 75 2.61 10.16 6.87
CA GLY A 75 2.10 11.11 5.90
C GLY A 75 3.10 11.39 4.79
N TRP A 76 2.63 11.48 3.55
CA TRP A 76 3.43 11.95 2.41
C TRP A 76 2.96 13.32 1.94
N ASP A 77 3.93 14.21 1.73
CA ASP A 77 3.70 15.48 1.04
C ASP A 77 3.17 15.26 -0.38
N LEU A 78 2.34 16.19 -0.89
CA LEU A 78 1.74 16.10 -2.21
C LEU A 78 2.79 16.04 -3.33
N GLN A 79 3.87 16.82 -3.25
CA GLN A 79 4.95 16.77 -4.24
C GLN A 79 5.62 15.39 -4.27
N LYS A 80 5.85 14.77 -3.10
CA LYS A 80 6.36 13.40 -3.00
C LYS A 80 5.37 12.42 -3.62
N THR A 81 4.10 12.53 -3.25
CA THR A 81 3.00 11.69 -3.74
C THR A 81 2.94 11.69 -5.27
N LEU A 82 2.99 12.86 -5.90
CA LEU A 82 2.99 13.00 -7.36
C LEU A 82 4.22 12.37 -8.02
N ARG A 83 5.40 12.54 -7.42
CA ARG A 83 6.63 11.89 -7.92
C ARG A 83 6.59 10.36 -7.77
N LEU A 84 5.91 9.84 -6.75
CA LEU A 84 5.70 8.41 -6.57
C LEU A 84 4.68 7.88 -7.58
N LEU A 85 3.63 8.65 -7.88
CA LEU A 85 2.68 8.33 -8.94
C LEU A 85 3.37 8.24 -10.30
N TYR A 86 4.24 9.19 -10.63
CA TYR A 86 5.05 9.16 -11.87
C TYR A 86 5.87 7.86 -12.03
N LYS A 87 6.31 7.30 -10.91
CA LYS A 87 7.07 6.04 -10.87
C LYS A 87 6.17 4.80 -10.81
N SER A 88 4.85 4.95 -10.85
CA SER A 88 3.86 3.88 -10.68
C SER A 88 4.08 3.09 -9.38
N ASN A 89 4.34 3.81 -8.29
CA ASN A 89 4.59 3.17 -6.99
C ASN A 89 3.32 2.43 -6.49
N PRO A 90 3.37 1.12 -6.22
CA PRO A 90 2.20 0.31 -5.82
C PRO A 90 1.54 0.79 -4.52
N THR A 91 2.33 1.26 -3.55
CA THR A 91 1.82 1.68 -2.23
C THR A 91 0.82 2.82 -2.36
N LEU A 92 1.01 3.70 -3.35
CA LEU A 92 0.06 4.78 -3.60
C LEU A 92 -1.28 4.25 -4.11
N PHE A 93 -1.27 3.30 -5.07
CA PHE A 93 -2.48 2.65 -5.55
C PHE A 93 -3.22 1.90 -4.43
N GLU A 94 -2.47 1.26 -3.52
CA GLU A 94 -3.05 0.61 -2.34
C GLU A 94 -3.76 1.61 -1.41
N TRP A 95 -3.16 2.76 -1.12
CA TRP A 95 -3.78 3.77 -0.26
C TRP A 95 -5.10 4.27 -0.85
N PHE A 96 -5.13 4.56 -2.14
CA PHE A 96 -6.35 5.01 -2.83
C PHE A 96 -7.40 3.90 -3.02
N SER A 97 -7.00 2.63 -2.90
CA SER A 97 -7.89 1.47 -2.95
C SER A 97 -8.33 1.00 -1.56
N SER A 98 -7.92 1.69 -0.50
CA SER A 98 -8.25 1.28 0.87
C SER A 98 -9.75 1.35 1.14
N PRO A 99 -10.36 0.28 1.69
CA PRO A 99 -11.79 0.27 2.02
C PRO A 99 -12.14 1.10 3.26
N ILE A 100 -11.14 1.55 4.02
CA ILE A 100 -11.34 2.28 5.28
C ILE A 100 -10.74 3.68 5.12
N VAL A 101 -11.60 4.64 4.78
CA VAL A 101 -11.24 6.06 4.66
C VAL A 101 -11.55 6.79 5.97
N TYR A 102 -10.56 7.50 6.50
CA TYR A 102 -10.68 8.31 7.72
C TYR A 102 -11.06 9.77 7.43
N GLN A 103 -10.50 10.32 6.36
CA GLN A 103 -10.71 11.68 5.86
C GLN A 103 -10.37 11.71 4.37
N GLU A 104 -11.16 12.41 3.57
CA GLU A 104 -10.82 12.72 2.18
C GLU A 104 -11.45 14.05 1.78
N THR A 105 -10.84 14.71 0.80
CA THR A 105 -11.34 15.94 0.18
C THR A 105 -11.65 15.69 -1.30
N GLU A 106 -12.21 16.67 -2.01
CA GLU A 106 -12.47 16.58 -3.46
C GLU A 106 -11.22 16.25 -4.30
N PHE A 107 -10.02 16.48 -3.75
CA PHE A 107 -8.77 16.05 -4.35
C PHE A 107 -8.76 14.54 -4.63
N ALA A 108 -9.30 13.72 -3.71
CA ALA A 108 -9.16 12.27 -3.78
C ALA A 108 -9.81 11.68 -5.06
N ASP A 109 -11.01 12.14 -5.41
CA ASP A 109 -11.72 11.69 -6.61
C ASP A 109 -10.99 12.10 -7.89
N LYS A 110 -10.59 13.38 -8.00
CA LYS A 110 -9.82 13.89 -9.14
C LYS A 110 -8.49 13.14 -9.30
N PHE A 111 -7.87 12.79 -8.17
CA PHE A 111 -6.61 12.08 -8.16
C PHE A 111 -6.76 10.62 -8.60
N ARG A 112 -7.84 9.92 -8.19
CA ARG A 112 -8.13 8.54 -8.63
C ARG A 112 -8.21 8.44 -10.16
N ASP A 113 -8.90 9.37 -10.80
CA ASP A 113 -8.99 9.42 -12.27
C ASP A 113 -7.63 9.64 -12.93
N LEU A 114 -6.80 10.49 -12.34
CA LEU A 114 -5.45 10.75 -12.81
C LEU A 114 -4.55 9.51 -12.65
N MET A 115 -4.68 8.77 -11.56
CA MET A 115 -3.83 7.61 -11.26
C MET A 115 -3.86 6.54 -12.34
N ILE A 116 -5.01 6.33 -12.98
CA ILE A 116 -5.18 5.37 -14.08
C ILE A 116 -4.20 5.67 -15.22
N GLN A 117 -3.96 6.95 -15.50
CA GLN A 117 -3.07 7.40 -16.57
C GLN A 117 -1.59 7.27 -16.24
N TYR A 118 -1.22 6.93 -15.01
CA TYR A 118 0.17 6.80 -14.56
C TYR A 118 0.53 5.36 -14.15
N PHE A 119 -0.43 4.44 -14.26
CA PHE A 119 -0.22 3.04 -13.95
C PHE A 119 0.63 2.34 -15.02
N SER A 120 1.74 1.75 -14.58
CA SER A 120 2.58 0.87 -15.39
C SER A 120 2.62 -0.51 -14.77
N SER A 121 1.99 -1.48 -15.43
CA SER A 121 2.01 -2.89 -15.03
C SER A 121 3.43 -3.39 -14.78
N LYS A 122 4.39 -3.05 -15.64
CA LYS A 122 5.78 -3.51 -15.51
C LYS A 122 6.44 -2.97 -14.24
N LYS A 123 6.34 -1.66 -13.98
CA LYS A 123 6.95 -1.03 -12.80
C LYS A 123 6.33 -1.58 -11.52
N THR A 124 5.00 -1.64 -11.47
CA THR A 124 4.26 -2.14 -10.31
C THR A 124 4.54 -3.63 -10.05
N LEU A 125 4.58 -4.47 -11.09
CA LEU A 125 4.99 -5.87 -10.98
C LEU A 125 6.41 -6.01 -10.43
N TYR A 126 7.37 -5.22 -10.93
CA TYR A 126 8.74 -5.24 -10.44
C TYR A 126 8.82 -4.93 -8.94
N HIS A 127 8.04 -3.96 -8.47
CA HIS A 127 7.98 -3.62 -7.05
C HIS A 127 7.40 -4.76 -6.21
N TYR A 128 6.25 -5.32 -6.60
CA TYR A 128 5.62 -6.42 -5.85
C TYR A 128 6.49 -7.67 -5.82
N ILE A 129 7.11 -8.05 -6.93
CA ILE A 129 7.95 -9.24 -6.98
C ILE A 129 9.22 -9.09 -6.15
N SER A 130 9.84 -7.90 -6.18
CA SER A 130 11.00 -7.61 -5.32
C SER A 130 10.64 -7.65 -3.85
N MET A 131 9.44 -7.17 -3.48
CA MET A 131 8.94 -7.24 -2.11
C MET A 131 8.65 -8.67 -1.68
N ALA A 132 7.96 -9.46 -2.52
CA ALA A 132 7.69 -10.87 -2.28
C ALA A 132 8.98 -11.66 -2.06
N GLU A 133 9.96 -11.52 -2.95
CA GLU A 133 11.24 -12.23 -2.87
C GLU A 133 12.01 -11.88 -1.59
N GLY A 134 12.07 -10.58 -1.24
CA GLY A 134 12.70 -10.11 -0.01
C GLY A 134 12.05 -10.71 1.24
N ASN A 135 10.73 -10.57 1.36
CA ASN A 135 9.96 -11.07 2.50
C ASN A 135 10.00 -12.60 2.61
N TYR A 136 9.96 -13.31 1.47
CA TYR A 136 10.02 -14.77 1.44
C TYR A 136 11.35 -15.28 1.97
N ARG A 137 12.46 -14.70 1.47
CA ARG A 137 13.82 -15.05 1.91
C ARG A 137 14.04 -14.74 3.39
N GLU A 138 13.54 -13.61 3.86
CA GLU A 138 13.76 -13.15 5.24
C GLU A 138 12.91 -13.94 6.25
N TYR A 139 11.65 -14.23 5.93
CA TYR A 139 10.68 -14.68 6.93
C TYR A 139 10.19 -16.11 6.79
N LEU A 140 10.24 -16.71 5.59
CA LEU A 140 9.54 -17.96 5.31
C LEU A 140 10.45 -19.18 5.04
N LYS A 141 11.75 -19.06 5.38
CA LYS A 141 12.74 -20.15 5.21
C LYS A 141 12.98 -21.00 6.46
N GLY A 142 12.47 -20.60 7.63
CA GLY A 142 12.57 -21.39 8.87
C GLY A 142 11.52 -22.49 8.99
N ASP A 143 11.72 -23.43 9.92
CA ASP A 143 10.75 -24.50 10.22
C ASP A 143 9.48 -23.96 10.89
N PHE A 144 9.65 -22.91 11.69
CA PHE A 144 8.57 -22.16 12.33
C PHE A 144 8.62 -20.70 11.92
N VAL A 145 7.47 -20.16 11.54
CA VAL A 145 7.35 -18.81 10.98
C VAL A 145 6.14 -18.10 11.55
N ARG A 146 6.13 -16.76 11.55
CA ARG A 146 4.96 -15.99 12.01
C ARG A 146 3.86 -16.03 10.94
N ALA A 147 2.64 -16.36 11.33
CA ALA A 147 1.50 -16.47 10.39
C ALA A 147 1.31 -15.21 9.53
N LYS A 148 1.44 -14.00 10.13
CA LYS A 148 1.34 -12.71 9.43
C LYS A 148 2.32 -12.57 8.27
N LYS A 149 3.51 -13.19 8.35
CA LYS A 149 4.55 -13.06 7.31
C LYS A 149 4.22 -13.81 6.03
N TYR A 150 3.35 -14.82 6.07
CA TYR A 150 2.82 -15.43 4.84
C TYR A 150 2.06 -14.43 3.99
N PHE A 151 1.23 -13.58 4.59
CA PHE A 151 0.46 -12.58 3.84
C PHE A 151 1.33 -11.48 3.23
N TYR A 152 2.52 -11.24 3.80
CA TYR A 152 3.52 -10.31 3.25
C TYR A 152 4.20 -10.85 1.99
N VAL A 153 3.96 -12.13 1.63
CA VAL A 153 4.44 -12.75 0.40
C VAL A 153 3.28 -13.16 -0.51
N LEU A 154 2.24 -13.79 0.04
CA LEU A 154 1.03 -14.17 -0.69
C LEU A 154 0.38 -12.98 -1.36
N ARG A 155 0.16 -11.87 -0.63
CA ARG A 155 -0.53 -10.71 -1.21
C ARG A 155 0.24 -10.11 -2.40
N PRO A 156 1.56 -9.82 -2.31
CA PRO A 156 2.30 -9.35 -3.48
C PRO A 156 2.35 -10.36 -4.64
N VAL A 157 2.37 -11.66 -4.38
CA VAL A 157 2.31 -12.70 -5.43
C VAL A 157 0.95 -12.69 -6.13
N LEU A 158 -0.17 -12.71 -5.39
CA LEU A 158 -1.50 -12.63 -5.99
C LEU A 158 -1.73 -11.29 -6.71
N ALA A 159 -1.22 -10.18 -6.15
CA ALA A 159 -1.23 -8.88 -6.81
C ALA A 159 -0.45 -8.90 -8.14
N CYS A 160 0.67 -9.62 -8.21
CA CYS A 160 1.37 -9.80 -9.48
C CYS A 160 0.53 -10.58 -10.50
N GLN A 161 -0.16 -11.63 -10.06
CA GLN A 161 -1.02 -12.41 -10.95
C GLN A 161 -2.19 -11.56 -11.47
N TRP A 162 -2.86 -10.81 -10.59
CA TRP A 162 -3.90 -9.85 -10.98
C TRP A 162 -3.43 -8.85 -12.04
N ILE A 163 -2.24 -8.25 -11.86
CA ILE A 163 -1.73 -7.27 -12.82
C ILE A 163 -1.42 -7.92 -14.18
N LEU A 164 -0.96 -9.18 -14.19
CA LEU A 164 -0.70 -9.92 -15.41
C LEU A 164 -1.99 -10.24 -16.17
N ASP A 165 -3.07 -10.55 -15.46
CA ASP A 165 -4.34 -10.99 -16.06
C ASP A 165 -5.28 -9.82 -16.38
N GLN A 166 -5.38 -8.84 -15.48
CA GLN A 166 -6.31 -7.71 -15.60
C GLN A 166 -5.66 -6.43 -16.15
N GLY A 167 -4.33 -6.28 -16.02
CA GLY A 167 -3.64 -5.06 -16.45
C GLY A 167 -3.99 -3.80 -15.66
N THR A 168 -4.57 -3.94 -14.46
CA THR A 168 -5.00 -2.84 -13.58
C THR A 168 -4.34 -2.93 -12.20
N PRO A 169 -4.38 -1.86 -11.38
CA PRO A 169 -3.98 -1.95 -9.98
C PRO A 169 -4.79 -3.02 -9.24
N PRO A 170 -4.14 -3.82 -8.37
CA PRO A 170 -4.82 -4.86 -7.60
C PRO A 170 -5.70 -4.27 -6.50
N PRO A 171 -6.80 -4.95 -6.11
CA PRO A 171 -7.62 -4.52 -4.99
C PRO A 171 -6.86 -4.57 -3.65
N MET A 172 -7.32 -3.78 -2.68
CA MET A 172 -6.71 -3.74 -1.36
C MET A 172 -7.00 -5.00 -0.54
N LEU A 173 -8.24 -5.51 -0.64
CA LEU A 173 -8.71 -6.67 0.13
C LEU A 173 -8.03 -7.96 -0.33
N PHE A 174 -7.46 -8.67 0.64
CA PHE A 174 -6.82 -9.96 0.37
C PHE A 174 -7.83 -11.02 -0.08
N SER A 175 -9.07 -10.97 0.40
CA SER A 175 -10.13 -11.90 0.01
C SER A 175 -10.44 -11.82 -1.48
N GLU A 176 -10.45 -10.62 -2.07
CA GLU A 176 -10.70 -10.43 -3.51
C GLU A 176 -9.56 -11.00 -4.35
N LEU A 177 -8.31 -10.74 -3.96
CA LEU A 177 -7.14 -11.34 -4.60
C LEU A 177 -7.13 -12.86 -4.47
N MET A 178 -7.53 -13.39 -3.31
CA MET A 178 -7.59 -14.82 -3.07
C MET A 178 -8.65 -15.49 -3.96
N GLU A 179 -9.83 -14.87 -4.07
CA GLU A 179 -10.92 -15.40 -4.90
C GLU A 179 -10.59 -15.39 -6.39
N ALA A 180 -9.92 -14.34 -6.86
CA ALA A 180 -9.56 -14.20 -8.27
C ALA A 180 -8.33 -15.04 -8.68
N GLU A 181 -7.27 -15.06 -7.85
CA GLU A 181 -5.94 -15.45 -8.31
C GLU A 181 -5.33 -16.67 -7.58
N LEU A 182 -5.92 -17.13 -6.47
CA LEU A 182 -5.37 -18.25 -5.72
C LEU A 182 -5.76 -19.59 -6.38
N PRO A 183 -4.81 -20.52 -6.59
CA PRO A 183 -5.14 -21.87 -7.05
C PRO A 183 -6.13 -22.58 -6.11
N ALA A 184 -7.07 -23.32 -6.70
CA ALA A 184 -8.13 -24.00 -5.97
C ALA A 184 -7.58 -24.98 -4.92
N GLU A 185 -6.46 -25.64 -5.22
CA GLU A 185 -5.81 -26.61 -4.36
C GLU A 185 -5.28 -25.97 -3.06
N LEU A 186 -4.90 -24.70 -3.10
CA LEU A 186 -4.36 -23.96 -1.95
C LEU A 186 -5.43 -23.26 -1.12
N THR A 187 -6.67 -23.19 -1.61
CA THR A 187 -7.76 -22.46 -0.96
C THR A 187 -8.00 -22.94 0.47
N GLY A 188 -7.95 -24.25 0.71
CA GLY A 188 -8.10 -24.82 2.06
C GLY A 188 -6.98 -24.37 3.01
N ALA A 189 -5.73 -24.48 2.55
CA ALA A 189 -4.54 -24.11 3.32
C ALA A 189 -4.52 -22.63 3.72
N VAL A 190 -4.80 -21.76 2.74
CA VAL A 190 -4.79 -20.30 2.94
C VAL A 190 -5.95 -19.85 3.83
N LYS A 191 -7.14 -20.48 3.72
CA LYS A 191 -8.26 -20.20 4.64
C LYS A 191 -7.92 -20.59 6.08
N GLN A 192 -7.33 -21.75 6.31
CA GLN A 192 -6.87 -22.15 7.65
C GLN A 192 -5.81 -21.19 8.20
N LEU A 193 -4.85 -20.80 7.36
CA LEU A 193 -3.84 -19.81 7.73
C LEU A 193 -4.46 -18.45 8.10
N LEU A 194 -5.48 -18.01 7.35
CA LEU A 194 -6.23 -16.79 7.61
C LEU A 194 -6.98 -16.87 8.94
N GLU A 195 -7.66 -17.99 9.21
CA GLU A 195 -8.32 -18.24 10.50
C GLU A 195 -7.33 -18.19 11.66
N ILE A 196 -6.16 -18.83 11.52
CA ILE A 196 -5.10 -18.76 12.53
C ILE A 196 -4.66 -17.31 12.74
N LYS A 197 -4.41 -16.57 11.65
CA LYS A 197 -3.95 -15.18 11.72
C LYS A 197 -4.97 -14.28 12.41
N MET A 198 -6.25 -14.41 12.09
CA MET A 198 -7.30 -13.54 12.63
C MET A 198 -7.64 -13.85 14.09
N ASN A 199 -7.48 -15.11 14.52
CA ASN A 199 -7.89 -15.55 15.86
C ASN A 199 -6.74 -15.75 16.84
N SER A 200 -5.51 -15.38 16.48
CA SER A 200 -4.33 -15.52 17.33
C SER A 200 -3.50 -14.24 17.39
N PRO A 201 -2.69 -14.05 18.44
CA PRO A 201 -1.75 -12.94 18.50
C PRO A 201 -0.80 -12.94 17.29
N GLU A 202 -0.41 -11.76 16.82
CA GLU A 202 0.43 -11.62 15.62
C GLU A 202 1.80 -12.31 15.75
N VAL A 203 2.26 -12.52 16.99
CA VAL A 203 3.52 -13.19 17.32
C VAL A 203 3.46 -14.72 17.20
N LYS A 204 2.27 -15.30 16.95
CA LYS A 204 2.11 -16.76 16.87
C LYS A 204 2.99 -17.36 15.77
N LEU A 205 3.87 -18.26 16.20
CA LEU A 205 4.64 -19.12 15.32
C LEU A 205 3.79 -20.32 14.91
N ILE A 206 3.86 -20.65 13.62
CA ILE A 206 3.25 -21.84 13.03
C ILE A 206 4.32 -22.63 12.32
N PRO A 207 4.18 -23.96 12.19
CA PRO A 207 5.03 -24.72 11.31
C PRO A 207 4.88 -24.19 9.87
N ARG A 208 5.98 -24.24 9.12
CA ARG A 208 5.96 -23.94 7.69
C ARG A 208 4.93 -24.83 6.98
N ILE A 209 4.15 -24.24 6.08
CA ILE A 209 3.12 -24.90 5.28
C ILE A 209 3.71 -25.24 3.89
N PRO A 210 4.13 -26.50 3.64
CA PRO A 210 4.94 -26.84 2.46
C PRO A 210 4.27 -26.50 1.13
N GLU A 211 3.00 -26.83 0.96
CA GLU A 211 2.21 -26.55 -0.24
C GLU A 211 2.14 -25.05 -0.58
N ILE A 212 2.02 -24.16 0.42
CA ILE A 212 2.07 -22.71 0.21
C ILE A 212 3.49 -22.28 -0.17
N ASN A 213 4.51 -22.81 0.51
CA ASN A 213 5.91 -22.46 0.23
C ASN A 213 6.35 -22.87 -1.18
N GLU A 214 5.97 -24.07 -1.63
CA GLU A 214 6.24 -24.57 -2.98
C GLU A 214 5.60 -23.66 -4.03
N TYR A 215 4.32 -23.32 -3.84
CA TYR A 215 3.63 -22.36 -4.70
C TYR A 215 4.33 -20.99 -4.75
N LEU A 216 4.78 -20.48 -3.60
CA LEU A 216 5.48 -19.19 -3.53
C LEU A 216 6.82 -19.23 -4.25
N ASP A 217 7.62 -20.29 -4.07
CA ASP A 217 8.90 -20.48 -4.76
C ASP A 217 8.70 -20.51 -6.29
N GLU A 218 7.72 -21.28 -6.78
CA GLU A 218 7.41 -21.38 -8.21
C GLU A 218 6.86 -20.06 -8.79
N SER A 219 5.90 -19.45 -8.08
CA SER A 219 5.24 -18.22 -8.52
C SER A 219 6.22 -17.06 -8.58
N ILE A 220 7.09 -16.91 -7.57
CA ILE A 220 8.12 -15.87 -7.55
C ILE A 220 9.05 -16.04 -8.76
N LEU A 221 9.51 -17.27 -9.03
CA LEU A 221 10.38 -17.53 -10.18
C LEU A 221 9.68 -17.25 -11.52
N ARG A 222 8.41 -17.67 -11.65
CA ARG A 222 7.58 -17.42 -12.84
C ARG A 222 7.43 -15.92 -13.09
N MET A 223 7.00 -15.16 -12.08
CA MET A 223 6.75 -13.72 -12.17
C MET A 223 8.02 -12.94 -12.49
N LYS A 224 9.18 -13.32 -11.92
CA LYS A 224 10.47 -12.72 -12.28
C LYS A 224 10.82 -12.87 -13.77
N ARG A 225 10.45 -14.01 -14.38
CA ARG A 225 10.61 -14.21 -15.82
C ARG A 225 9.64 -13.33 -16.61
N SER A 226 8.37 -13.30 -16.24
CA SER A 226 7.35 -12.48 -16.90
C SER A 226 7.71 -10.98 -16.90
N VAL A 227 8.18 -10.45 -15.77
CA VAL A 227 8.57 -9.02 -15.64
C VAL A 227 9.72 -8.66 -16.59
N ARG A 228 10.67 -9.57 -16.83
CA ARG A 228 11.79 -9.34 -17.75
C ARG A 228 11.36 -9.26 -19.20
N SER A 229 10.32 -10.00 -19.60
CA SER A 229 9.78 -9.99 -20.96
C SER A 229 8.81 -8.85 -21.24
N LEU A 230 8.29 -8.17 -20.20
CA LEU A 230 7.37 -7.07 -20.39
C LEU A 230 8.09 -5.82 -20.93
N GLU A 231 7.53 -5.22 -21.98
CA GLU A 231 7.93 -3.90 -22.44
C GLU A 231 7.29 -2.82 -21.56
N ASP A 232 8.06 -1.80 -21.19
CA ASP A 232 7.48 -0.61 -20.54
C ASP A 232 7.05 0.36 -21.63
N ARG A 233 5.78 0.30 -22.02
CA ARG A 233 5.23 1.21 -23.03
C ARG A 233 4.68 2.50 -22.40
N HIS A 234 4.83 2.66 -21.09
CA HIS A 234 4.19 3.72 -20.33
C HIS A 234 5.20 4.79 -19.87
N THR A 235 5.29 5.87 -20.64
CA THR A 235 6.06 7.07 -20.32
C THR A 235 5.12 8.27 -20.16
N PRO A 236 4.48 8.44 -19.00
CA PRO A 236 3.60 9.58 -18.77
C PRO A 236 4.46 10.85 -18.64
N ASP A 237 3.88 12.01 -18.95
CA ASP A 237 4.55 13.30 -18.77
C ASP A 237 4.31 13.90 -17.39
N TRP A 238 4.94 15.03 -17.09
CA TRP A 238 4.76 15.74 -15.82
C TRP A 238 3.64 16.80 -15.85
N ASN A 239 3.04 17.08 -16.99
CA ASN A 239 2.14 18.22 -17.16
C ASN A 239 0.88 18.08 -16.30
N ALA A 240 0.22 16.93 -16.35
CA ALA A 240 -0.98 16.70 -15.54
C ALA A 240 -0.68 16.69 -14.03
N LEU A 241 0.46 16.12 -13.62
CA LEU A 241 0.92 16.14 -12.22
C LEU A 241 1.26 17.56 -11.75
N ASN A 242 1.89 18.38 -12.61
CA ASN A 242 2.17 19.77 -12.30
C ASN A 242 0.87 20.57 -12.17
N GLN A 243 -0.09 20.34 -13.07
CA GLN A 243 -1.37 21.03 -13.05
C GLN A 243 -2.16 20.78 -11.76
N ILE A 244 -2.27 19.51 -11.33
CA ILE A 244 -2.96 19.18 -10.07
C ILE A 244 -2.22 19.75 -8.86
N PHE A 245 -0.88 19.74 -8.87
CA PHE A 245 -0.09 20.36 -7.81
C PHE A 245 -0.37 21.86 -7.68
N TRP A 246 -0.37 22.59 -8.80
CA TRP A 246 -0.68 24.01 -8.84
C TRP A 246 -2.11 24.32 -8.39
N GLN A 247 -3.08 23.52 -8.81
CA GLN A 247 -4.48 23.68 -8.41
C GLN A 247 -4.64 23.53 -6.90
N GLU A 248 -4.09 22.47 -6.30
CA GLU A 248 -4.20 22.24 -4.85
C GLU A 248 -3.43 23.29 -4.05
N LEU A 249 -2.27 23.75 -4.53
CA LEU A 249 -1.55 24.87 -3.92
C LEU A 249 -2.36 26.17 -3.91
N SER A 250 -3.09 26.44 -4.99
CA SER A 250 -3.90 27.65 -5.12
C SER A 250 -5.14 27.60 -4.21
N LEU A 251 -5.73 26.41 -4.03
CA LEU A 251 -6.82 26.17 -3.09
C LEU A 251 -6.35 26.14 -1.63
N GLY A 252 -5.07 25.83 -1.41
CA GLY A 252 -4.43 25.67 -0.11
C GLY A 252 -3.97 26.96 0.58
N SER A 253 -4.55 28.10 0.24
CA SER A 253 -4.32 29.35 0.98
C SER A 253 -5.10 29.31 2.31
N PHE A 254 -4.63 28.53 3.28
CA PHE A 254 -5.18 28.39 4.64
C PHE A 254 -4.27 28.98 5.70
#